data_AF-M2TGK1-F1
#
_entry.id   AF-M2TGK1-F1
#
_cell.length_a   1.000
_cell.length_b   1.000
_cell.length_c   1.000
_cell.angle_alpha   90.00
_cell.angle_beta   90.00
_cell.angle_gamma   90.00
#
_symmetry.space_group_name_H-M   'P 1'
#
loop_
_entity.id
_entity.type
_entity.pdbx_description
1 polymer ?
#
loop_
_entity_poly.entity_id
_entity_poly.type
_entity_poly.pdbx_seq_one_letter_code
_entity_poly.pdbx_strand_id
1 'polypeptide(L)'
;MNNLPQELVDKICSYIPSEDLKHVLTLNRQFRYGAERYFGFFDEYTIKEDNTEFLSRYSCHRLLYLKEVIFKPMLPPVLKPPDGEELPCRESAEEICEKDESFTRQVQNLFNTLSQLEQQAGEMHASGRYRLSSTVLRRTSHILYGVYIAFHSLEIHNNGNDKFRESKLDLRAIIDLTSKFPNLEYLGCKTGGFEWHETTGEIESETHFKHDWEGPRRDGRHEFANVVLSPSFELPKSLKRASLDFLNPLTRAVDISQSRPLPDLLGPAVRDLFSSSLGILSNNFRQLQIRAMIDKSLFPTDASTGPRCLNMEILEVVFHPAHPNGSWYFHGPQGEVRNVMGFKITDEHYPPYEKTELDEEMEYLHDERPNGDPHDGNSQYLITPDEHRLRPLFKSFAEAAIHMASLKSAYL
;
A
#
# COMPACT_ATOMS: atom_id res chain seq x y z
N MET A 1 2.64 -33.03 -39.16
CA MET A 1 2.78 -32.42 -37.81
C MET A 1 1.47 -32.30 -37.03
N ASN A 2 0.29 -32.46 -37.64
CA ASN A 2 -1.01 -32.29 -36.96
C ASN A 2 -1.40 -33.42 -35.99
N ASN A 3 -0.61 -34.48 -35.89
CA ASN A 3 -0.88 -35.65 -35.05
C ASN A 3 -0.02 -35.67 -33.78
N LEU A 4 0.75 -34.61 -33.52
CA LEU A 4 1.55 -34.53 -32.30
C LEU A 4 0.62 -34.28 -31.10
N PRO A 5 0.81 -34.97 -29.96
CA PRO A 5 0.16 -34.60 -28.71
C PRO A 5 0.49 -33.16 -28.31
N GLN A 6 -0.46 -32.46 -27.69
CA GLN A 6 -0.27 -31.06 -27.27
C GLN A 6 0.95 -30.90 -26.35
N GLU A 7 1.21 -31.86 -25.47
CA GLU A 7 2.38 -31.87 -24.57
C GLU A 7 3.72 -31.82 -25.32
N LEU A 8 3.83 -32.50 -26.46
CA LEU A 8 5.03 -32.45 -27.28
C LEU A 8 5.16 -31.11 -28.00
N VAL A 9 4.04 -30.54 -28.45
CA VAL A 9 4.02 -29.21 -29.09
C VAL A 9 4.38 -28.13 -28.07
N ASP A 10 3.82 -28.18 -26.86
CA ASP A 10 4.18 -27.31 -25.75
C ASP A 10 5.67 -27.41 -25.43
N LYS A 11 6.20 -28.64 -25.35
CA LYS A 11 7.64 -28.86 -25.12
C LYS A 11 8.50 -28.29 -26.25
N ILE A 12 8.11 -28.45 -27.51
CA ILE A 12 8.82 -27.83 -28.65
C ILE A 12 8.78 -26.30 -28.52
N CYS A 13 7.62 -25.70 -28.31
CA CYS A 13 7.48 -24.26 -28.14
C CYS A 13 8.29 -23.72 -26.95
N SER A 14 8.45 -24.49 -25.88
CA SER A 14 9.29 -24.11 -24.72
C SER A 14 10.78 -23.96 -25.04
N TYR A 15 11.26 -24.53 -26.15
CA TYR A 15 12.65 -24.40 -26.61
C TYR A 15 12.83 -23.33 -27.70
N ILE A 16 11.74 -22.71 -28.18
CA ILE A 16 11.79 -21.65 -29.19
C ILE A 16 11.96 -20.31 -28.48
N PRO A 17 12.90 -19.44 -28.91
CA PRO A 17 13.04 -18.09 -28.38
C PRO A 17 11.75 -17.29 -28.49
N SER A 18 11.48 -16.40 -27.52
CA SER A 18 10.26 -15.58 -27.47
C SER A 18 10.02 -14.80 -28.76
N GLU A 19 11.06 -14.21 -29.34
CA GLU A 19 10.99 -13.45 -30.60
C GLU A 19 10.57 -14.29 -31.81
N ASP A 20 10.85 -15.60 -31.78
CA ASP A 20 10.57 -16.54 -32.87
C ASP A 20 9.21 -17.23 -32.74
N LEU A 21 8.63 -17.25 -31.53
CA LEU A 21 7.34 -17.87 -31.27
C LEU A 21 6.20 -17.27 -32.11
N LYS A 22 6.31 -16.01 -32.55
CA LYS A 22 5.33 -15.38 -33.45
C LYS A 22 5.22 -16.09 -34.81
N HIS A 23 6.30 -16.70 -35.28
CA HIS A 23 6.35 -17.39 -36.57
C HIS A 23 5.63 -18.73 -36.56
N VAL A 24 5.41 -19.33 -35.38
CA VAL A 24 4.71 -20.60 -35.24
C VAL A 24 3.22 -20.45 -34.93
N LEU A 25 2.74 -19.24 -34.59
CA LEU A 25 1.33 -18.95 -34.27
C LEU A 25 0.37 -19.28 -35.42
N THR A 26 0.84 -19.20 -36.66
CA THR A 26 0.02 -19.38 -37.88
C THR A 26 0.08 -20.80 -38.44
N LEU A 27 0.91 -21.70 -37.88
CA LEU A 27 1.10 -23.05 -38.42
C LEU A 27 -0.15 -23.92 -38.27
N ASN A 28 -0.61 -24.12 -37.03
CA ASN A 28 -1.85 -24.84 -36.72
C ASN A 28 -2.34 -24.49 -35.31
N ARG A 29 -3.53 -25.01 -34.93
CA ARG A 29 -4.16 -24.74 -33.64
C ARG A 29 -3.31 -25.18 -32.43
N GLN A 30 -2.59 -26.30 -32.53
CA GLN A 30 -1.76 -26.81 -31.43
C GLN A 30 -0.53 -25.94 -31.20
N PHE A 31 0.17 -25.56 -32.27
CA PHE A 31 1.32 -24.65 -32.20
C PHE A 31 0.89 -23.26 -31.77
N ARG A 32 -0.29 -22.80 -32.17
CA ARG A 32 -0.85 -21.56 -31.63
C ARG A 32 -0.99 -21.63 -30.10
N TYR A 33 -1.58 -22.69 -29.54
CA TYR A 33 -1.70 -22.84 -28.09
C TYR A 33 -0.34 -22.92 -27.38
N GLY A 34 0.57 -23.76 -27.89
CA GLY A 34 1.91 -23.86 -27.32
C GLY A 34 2.66 -22.53 -27.38
N ALA A 35 2.60 -21.85 -28.51
CA ALA A 35 3.25 -20.55 -28.67
C ALA A 35 2.64 -19.48 -27.76
N GLU A 36 1.32 -19.33 -27.72
CA GLU A 36 0.65 -18.37 -26.81
C GLU A 36 1.04 -18.61 -25.34
N ARG A 37 1.17 -19.87 -24.92
CA ARG A 37 1.58 -20.26 -23.55
C ARG A 37 3.00 -19.85 -23.19
N TYR A 38 3.96 -19.96 -24.11
CA TYR A 38 5.38 -19.67 -23.85
C TYR A 38 5.81 -18.27 -24.31
N PHE A 39 4.96 -17.55 -25.04
CA PHE A 39 5.27 -16.19 -25.51
C PHE A 39 5.29 -15.16 -24.37
N GLY A 40 4.55 -15.40 -23.29
CA GLY A 40 4.46 -14.49 -22.14
C GLY A 40 3.60 -13.24 -22.36
N PHE A 41 3.14 -12.96 -23.59
CA PHE A 41 2.31 -11.79 -23.92
C PHE A 41 0.95 -11.77 -23.19
N PHE A 42 0.46 -12.94 -22.79
CA PHE A 42 -0.79 -13.06 -22.07
C PHE A 42 -0.62 -13.10 -20.54
N ASP A 43 0.63 -13.09 -20.04
CA ASP A 43 0.94 -13.24 -18.62
C ASP A 43 0.47 -12.02 -17.79
N GLU A 44 0.47 -10.84 -18.39
CA GLU A 44 0.14 -9.58 -17.72
C GLU A 44 -0.88 -8.78 -18.55
N TYR A 45 -1.84 -8.14 -17.86
CA TYR A 45 -2.73 -7.18 -18.49
C TYR A 45 -3.04 -6.00 -17.58
N THR A 46 -2.91 -4.77 -18.10
CA THR A 46 -3.38 -3.57 -17.41
C THR A 46 -4.83 -3.27 -17.76
N ILE A 47 -5.73 -3.40 -16.79
CA ILE A 47 -7.16 -3.07 -16.95
C ILE A 47 -7.32 -1.56 -17.08
N LYS A 48 -8.03 -1.16 -18.14
CA LYS A 48 -8.49 0.20 -18.40
C LYS A 48 -9.97 0.32 -18.03
N GLU A 49 -10.50 1.54 -18.03
CA GLU A 49 -11.92 1.78 -17.79
C GLU A 49 -12.81 1.04 -18.80
N ASP A 50 -12.42 1.04 -20.08
CA ASP A 50 -12.97 0.13 -21.08
C ASP A 50 -12.31 -1.25 -20.96
N ASN A 51 -13.08 -2.21 -20.45
CA ASN A 51 -12.68 -3.58 -20.17
C ASN A 51 -13.07 -4.57 -21.30
N THR A 52 -13.64 -4.10 -22.41
CA THR A 52 -14.13 -4.97 -23.49
C THR A 52 -12.99 -5.75 -24.15
N GLU A 53 -11.84 -5.11 -24.37
CA GLU A 53 -10.63 -5.75 -24.88
C GLU A 53 -10.17 -6.87 -23.93
N PHE A 54 -10.19 -6.63 -22.62
CA PHE A 54 -9.78 -7.61 -21.61
C PHE A 54 -10.69 -8.84 -21.63
N LEU A 55 -12.01 -8.65 -21.57
CA LEU A 55 -12.97 -9.75 -21.63
C LEU A 55 -12.85 -10.54 -22.94
N SER A 56 -12.76 -9.86 -24.08
CA SER A 56 -12.60 -10.55 -25.38
C SER A 56 -11.28 -11.34 -25.48
N ARG A 57 -10.21 -10.85 -24.82
CA ARG A 57 -8.89 -11.50 -24.83
C ARG A 57 -8.83 -12.71 -23.92
N TYR A 58 -9.44 -12.65 -22.75
CA TYR A 58 -9.29 -13.66 -21.69
C TYR A 58 -10.52 -14.53 -21.43
N SER A 59 -11.65 -14.34 -22.10
CA SER A 59 -12.87 -15.15 -21.95
C SER A 59 -12.77 -16.64 -22.37
N CYS A 60 -11.58 -17.12 -22.71
CA CYS A 60 -11.35 -18.47 -23.23
C CYS A 60 -10.10 -19.13 -22.61
N HIS A 61 -9.44 -20.03 -23.35
CA HIS A 61 -8.26 -20.75 -22.88
C HIS A 61 -7.09 -19.84 -22.45
N ARG A 62 -7.06 -18.58 -22.92
CA ARG A 62 -6.02 -17.60 -22.59
C ARG A 62 -6.06 -17.15 -21.14
N LEU A 63 -7.19 -17.32 -20.44
CA LEU A 63 -7.25 -17.06 -19.00
C LEU A 63 -6.19 -17.88 -18.24
N LEU A 64 -5.92 -19.10 -18.70
CA LEU A 64 -4.93 -20.00 -18.11
C LEU A 64 -3.49 -19.49 -18.21
N TYR A 65 -3.25 -18.50 -19.07
CA TYR A 65 -1.94 -17.89 -19.25
C TYR A 65 -1.79 -16.60 -18.42
N LEU A 66 -2.90 -15.99 -18.00
CA LEU A 66 -2.89 -14.76 -17.22
C LEU A 66 -2.35 -15.02 -15.80
N LYS A 67 -1.31 -14.28 -15.42
CA LYS A 67 -0.64 -14.35 -14.12
C LYS A 67 -0.83 -13.07 -13.31
N GLU A 68 -0.87 -11.92 -13.97
CA GLU A 68 -0.95 -10.62 -13.33
C GLU A 68 -1.99 -9.71 -14.01
N VAL A 69 -2.86 -9.13 -13.20
CA VAL A 69 -3.83 -8.11 -13.58
C VAL A 69 -3.41 -6.83 -12.90
N ILE A 70 -3.02 -5.83 -13.68
CA ILE A 70 -2.64 -4.53 -13.14
C ILE A 70 -3.85 -3.61 -13.24
N PHE A 71 -4.26 -3.02 -12.13
CA PHE A 71 -5.33 -2.03 -12.08
C PHE A 71 -4.71 -0.66 -11.82
N LYS A 72 -4.85 0.25 -12.77
CA LYS A 72 -4.35 1.62 -12.63
C LYS A 72 -5.54 2.57 -12.63
N PRO A 73 -6.13 2.83 -11.46
CA PRO A 73 -7.26 3.75 -11.37
C PRO A 73 -6.80 5.14 -11.80
N MET A 74 -7.61 5.77 -12.63
CA MET A 74 -7.40 7.13 -13.11
C MET A 74 -8.32 8.06 -12.32
N LEU A 75 -7.75 8.94 -11.49
CA LEU A 75 -8.57 9.99 -10.89
C LEU A 75 -8.94 11.01 -11.96
N PRO A 76 -10.14 11.62 -11.88
CA PRO A 76 -10.49 12.75 -12.72
C PRO A 76 -9.35 13.78 -12.69
N PRO A 77 -8.90 14.28 -13.84
CA PRO A 77 -7.91 15.35 -13.85
C PRO A 77 -8.48 16.53 -13.06
N VAL A 78 -7.64 17.21 -12.28
CA VAL A 78 -8.01 18.52 -11.74
C VAL A 78 -8.42 19.37 -12.94
N LEU A 79 -9.68 19.83 -12.95
CA LEU A 79 -10.20 20.64 -14.04
C LEU A 79 -9.29 21.85 -14.13
N LYS A 80 -8.52 21.95 -15.23
CA LYS A 80 -7.80 23.18 -15.51
C LYS A 80 -8.86 24.26 -15.67
N PRO A 81 -8.80 25.34 -14.88
CA PRO A 81 -9.74 26.42 -15.06
C PRO A 81 -9.54 27.03 -16.46
N PRO A 82 -10.53 27.80 -16.97
CA PRO A 82 -10.45 28.43 -18.28
C PRO A 82 -9.13 29.17 -18.50
N ASP A 83 -8.65 29.23 -19.75
CA ASP A 83 -7.36 29.86 -20.10
C ASP A 83 -7.19 31.24 -19.41
N GLY A 84 -6.28 31.30 -18.43
CA GLY A 84 -5.94 32.52 -17.68
C GLY A 84 -6.24 32.48 -16.18
N GLU A 85 -6.94 31.47 -15.67
CA GLU A 85 -7.17 31.28 -14.24
C GLU A 85 -6.09 30.38 -13.62
N GLU A 86 -5.63 30.72 -12.41
CA GLU A 86 -4.66 29.92 -11.66
C GLU A 86 -5.32 28.64 -11.13
N LEU A 87 -4.60 27.51 -11.23
CA LEU A 87 -5.06 26.25 -10.64
C LEU A 87 -5.17 26.45 -9.12
N PRO A 88 -6.32 26.13 -8.51
CA PRO A 88 -6.45 26.24 -7.06
C PRO A 88 -5.42 25.34 -6.38
N CYS A 89 -4.76 25.87 -5.35
CA CYS A 89 -3.74 25.16 -4.59
C CYS A 89 -4.30 24.03 -3.70
N ARG A 90 -5.62 24.07 -3.45
CA ARG A 90 -6.40 23.14 -2.61
C ARG A 90 -7.49 22.44 -3.41
N GLU A 91 -7.78 21.20 -3.01
CA GLU A 91 -8.92 20.44 -3.51
C GLU A 91 -10.18 20.82 -2.72
N SER A 92 -11.30 21.11 -3.40
CA SER A 92 -12.57 21.36 -2.72
C SER A 92 -13.17 20.07 -2.14
N ALA A 93 -14.10 20.19 -1.19
CA ALA A 93 -14.82 19.04 -0.66
C ALA A 93 -15.59 18.28 -1.77
N GLU A 94 -16.15 18.99 -2.73
CA GLU A 94 -16.83 18.41 -3.90
C GLU A 94 -15.84 17.68 -4.82
N GLU A 95 -14.66 18.23 -5.08
CA GLU A 95 -13.64 17.57 -5.90
C GLU A 95 -13.12 16.29 -5.25
N ILE A 96 -12.94 16.29 -3.92
CA ILE A 96 -12.57 15.10 -3.16
C ILE A 96 -13.68 14.05 -3.28
N CYS A 97 -14.94 14.46 -3.11
CA CYS A 97 -16.10 13.58 -3.26
C CYS A 97 -16.16 12.96 -4.67
N GLU A 98 -16.00 13.77 -5.73
CA GLU A 98 -16.00 13.29 -7.12
C GLU A 98 -14.87 12.28 -7.38
N LYS A 99 -13.67 12.55 -6.84
CA LYS A 99 -12.53 11.62 -6.92
C LYS A 99 -12.82 10.31 -6.22
N ASP A 100 -13.40 10.34 -5.02
CA ASP A 100 -13.77 9.15 -4.26
C ASP A 100 -14.88 8.33 -4.97
N GLU A 101 -15.89 9.01 -5.53
CA GLU A 101 -16.95 8.36 -6.33
C GLU A 101 -16.39 7.74 -7.61
N SER A 102 -15.53 8.46 -8.34
CA SER A 102 -14.86 7.96 -9.55
C SER A 102 -13.98 6.74 -9.23
N PHE A 103 -13.21 6.83 -8.15
CA PHE A 103 -12.36 5.73 -7.69
C PHE A 103 -13.21 4.50 -7.33
N THR A 104 -14.26 4.70 -6.53
CA THR A 104 -15.21 3.65 -6.15
C THR A 104 -15.84 2.99 -7.38
N ARG A 105 -16.28 3.78 -8.37
CA ARG A 105 -16.85 3.28 -9.63
C ARG A 105 -15.84 2.44 -10.41
N GLN A 106 -14.58 2.85 -10.48
CA GLN A 106 -13.54 2.07 -11.17
C GLN A 106 -13.24 0.76 -10.48
N VAL A 107 -13.18 0.74 -9.14
CA VAL A 107 -13.01 -0.48 -8.36
C VAL A 107 -14.21 -1.42 -8.56
N GLN A 108 -15.45 -0.89 -8.53
CA GLN A 108 -16.64 -1.68 -8.85
C GLN A 108 -16.60 -2.24 -10.28
N ASN A 109 -16.17 -1.44 -11.27
CA ASN A 109 -16.02 -1.89 -12.64
C ASN A 109 -14.98 -3.00 -12.77
N LEU A 110 -13.81 -2.86 -12.13
CA LEU A 110 -12.79 -3.91 -12.05
C LEU A 110 -13.41 -5.20 -11.54
N PHE A 111 -14.10 -5.14 -10.41
CA PHE A 111 -14.73 -6.29 -9.79
C PHE A 111 -15.78 -6.93 -10.71
N ASN A 112 -16.68 -6.14 -11.30
CA ASN A 112 -17.66 -6.65 -12.27
C ASN A 112 -16.99 -7.33 -13.47
N THR A 113 -15.88 -6.76 -13.96
CA THR A 113 -15.08 -7.32 -15.06
C THR A 113 -14.56 -8.70 -14.69
N LEU A 114 -13.94 -8.82 -13.52
CA LEU A 114 -13.35 -10.06 -13.03
C LEU A 114 -14.44 -11.12 -12.79
N SER A 115 -15.61 -10.71 -12.30
CA SER A 115 -16.78 -11.59 -12.13
C SER A 115 -17.24 -12.16 -13.47
N GLN A 116 -17.40 -11.31 -14.47
CA GLN A 116 -17.83 -11.72 -15.81
C GLN A 116 -16.81 -12.66 -16.46
N LEU A 117 -15.51 -12.37 -16.29
CA LEU A 117 -14.43 -13.24 -16.78
C LEU A 117 -14.51 -14.63 -16.15
N GLU A 118 -14.67 -14.70 -14.82
CA GLU A 118 -14.81 -15.97 -14.09
C GLU A 118 -16.06 -16.75 -14.56
N GLN A 119 -17.18 -16.07 -14.77
CA GLN A 119 -18.42 -16.70 -15.26
C GLN A 119 -18.27 -17.24 -16.68
N GLN A 120 -17.62 -16.49 -17.58
CA GLN A 120 -17.44 -16.87 -18.98
C GLN A 120 -16.49 -18.06 -19.16
N ALA A 121 -15.46 -18.16 -18.34
CA ALA A 121 -14.51 -19.26 -18.40
C ALA A 121 -15.07 -20.61 -17.89
N GLY A 122 -16.20 -20.60 -17.16
CA GLY A 122 -16.93 -21.82 -16.78
C GLY A 122 -16.11 -22.78 -15.93
N GLU A 123 -16.23 -24.10 -16.13
CA GLU A 123 -15.46 -25.11 -15.38
C GLU A 123 -14.02 -25.29 -15.89
N MET A 124 -13.62 -24.59 -16.97
CA MET A 124 -12.27 -24.71 -17.53
C MET A 124 -11.19 -24.03 -16.67
N HIS A 125 -11.54 -23.55 -15.48
CA HIS A 125 -10.64 -22.96 -14.51
C HIS A 125 -9.62 -23.98 -14.01
N ALA A 126 -8.38 -23.86 -14.48
CA ALA A 126 -7.28 -24.03 -13.53
C ALA A 126 -7.28 -22.79 -12.63
N SER A 127 -7.16 -22.99 -11.33
CA SER A 127 -6.97 -21.92 -10.35
C SER A 127 -5.68 -21.15 -10.67
N GLY A 128 -5.77 -20.16 -11.55
CA GLY A 128 -4.68 -19.25 -11.84
C GLY A 128 -4.35 -18.45 -10.59
N ARG A 129 -3.06 -18.34 -10.26
CA ARG A 129 -2.61 -17.39 -9.23
C ARG A 129 -2.55 -16.02 -9.89
N TYR A 130 -3.63 -15.25 -9.80
CA TYR A 130 -3.64 -13.87 -10.25
C TYR A 130 -3.07 -12.96 -9.17
N ARG A 131 -2.19 -12.05 -9.60
CA ARG A 131 -1.75 -10.89 -8.82
C ARG A 131 -2.53 -9.66 -9.28
N LEU A 132 -3.25 -9.01 -8.36
CA LEU A 132 -3.82 -7.68 -8.62
C LEU A 132 -2.82 -6.62 -8.18
N SER A 133 -2.31 -5.79 -9.09
CA SER A 133 -1.38 -4.68 -8.75
C SER A 133 -2.09 -3.33 -8.88
N SER A 134 -2.33 -2.61 -7.79
CA SER A 134 -2.96 -1.26 -7.82
C SER A 134 -1.94 -0.15 -7.63
N THR A 135 -1.96 0.91 -8.46
CA THR A 135 -0.97 2.00 -8.40
C THR A 135 -1.38 3.27 -7.63
N VAL A 136 -2.65 3.42 -7.26
CA VAL A 136 -3.20 4.54 -6.47
C VAL A 136 -4.50 4.04 -5.82
N LEU A 137 -4.79 4.30 -4.56
CA LEU A 137 -6.20 4.30 -4.12
C LEU A 137 -6.48 5.52 -3.26
N ARG A 138 -7.70 6.05 -3.34
CA ARG A 138 -8.27 6.97 -2.35
C ARG A 138 -9.44 6.29 -1.64
N ARG A 139 -10.02 6.99 -0.67
CA ARG A 139 -11.05 6.50 0.26
C ARG A 139 -12.18 5.79 -0.50
N THR A 140 -12.59 4.63 0.00
CA THR A 140 -13.81 3.94 -0.48
C THR A 140 -14.83 3.90 0.63
N SER A 141 -15.69 4.92 0.70
CA SER A 141 -16.77 5.00 1.68
C SER A 141 -17.95 4.07 1.36
N HIS A 142 -17.98 3.50 0.15
CA HIS A 142 -19.10 2.67 -0.31
C HIS A 142 -18.75 1.19 -0.37
N ILE A 143 -19.68 0.39 0.16
CA ILE A 143 -19.61 -1.06 0.24
C ILE A 143 -19.45 -1.63 -1.18
N LEU A 144 -18.29 -2.21 -1.46
CA LEU A 144 -18.07 -3.00 -2.66
C LEU A 144 -18.88 -4.30 -2.56
N TYR A 145 -19.81 -4.53 -3.48
CA TYR A 145 -20.57 -5.79 -3.56
C TYR A 145 -19.86 -6.77 -4.51
N GLY A 146 -19.47 -7.93 -4.00
CA GLY A 146 -18.82 -8.99 -4.78
C GLY A 146 -17.77 -9.76 -3.99
N VAL A 147 -17.69 -11.07 -4.23
CA VAL A 147 -16.74 -12.01 -3.61
C VAL A 147 -16.05 -12.76 -4.75
N TYR A 148 -14.71 -12.77 -4.78
CA TYR A 148 -13.94 -13.26 -5.92
C TYR A 148 -13.08 -14.46 -5.58
N ILE A 149 -13.25 -15.55 -6.32
CA ILE A 149 -12.73 -16.87 -5.92
C ILE A 149 -11.35 -17.13 -6.55
N ALA A 150 -10.99 -16.50 -7.67
CA ALA A 150 -9.79 -16.92 -8.39
C ALA A 150 -8.50 -16.18 -7.98
N PHE A 151 -8.57 -15.07 -7.25
CA PHE A 151 -7.39 -14.28 -6.88
C PHE A 151 -6.70 -14.80 -5.62
N HIS A 152 -5.40 -15.09 -5.75
CA HIS A 152 -4.57 -15.63 -4.67
C HIS A 152 -3.51 -14.63 -4.19
N SER A 153 -3.30 -13.51 -4.91
CA SER A 153 -2.31 -12.50 -4.56
C SER A 153 -2.86 -11.09 -4.84
N LEU A 154 -2.70 -10.19 -3.88
CA LEU A 154 -3.05 -8.78 -4.00
C LEU A 154 -1.81 -7.98 -3.67
N GLU A 155 -1.45 -7.04 -4.53
CA GLU A 155 -0.38 -6.10 -4.30
C GLU A 155 -0.84 -4.67 -4.55
N ILE A 156 -0.57 -3.81 -3.59
CA ILE A 156 -0.89 -2.39 -3.69
C ILE A 156 0.43 -1.65 -3.65
N HIS A 157 0.74 -0.92 -4.72
CA HIS A 157 1.94 -0.11 -4.84
C HIS A 157 1.53 1.33 -4.97
N ASN A 158 2.04 2.22 -4.14
CA ASN A 158 2.03 3.64 -4.49
C ASN A 158 3.37 3.95 -5.16
N ASN A 159 3.42 3.71 -6.48
CA ASN A 159 4.56 4.04 -7.33
C ASN A 159 4.22 5.33 -8.06
N GLY A 160 4.00 6.43 -7.34
CA GLY A 160 3.87 7.66 -8.07
C GLY A 160 5.22 8.06 -8.67
N ASN A 161 5.08 8.90 -9.67
CA ASN A 161 6.18 9.47 -10.41
C ASN A 161 6.45 10.80 -9.73
N ASP A 162 7.70 11.11 -9.36
CA ASP A 162 8.08 12.32 -8.59
C ASP A 162 7.50 13.64 -9.14
N LYS A 163 7.03 13.63 -10.40
CA LYS A 163 6.45 14.77 -11.12
C LYS A 163 4.99 15.08 -10.78
N PHE A 164 4.23 14.20 -10.14
CA PHE A 164 2.81 14.44 -9.84
C PHE A 164 2.56 14.29 -8.34
N ARG A 165 1.74 15.18 -7.76
CA ARG A 165 1.25 15.04 -6.38
C ARG A 165 0.64 13.65 -6.23
N GLU A 166 1.31 12.78 -5.49
CA GLU A 166 0.82 11.43 -5.27
C GLU A 166 -0.43 11.46 -4.40
N SER A 167 -1.46 10.78 -4.85
CA SER A 167 -2.69 10.64 -4.08
C SER A 167 -2.48 9.57 -3.01
N LYS A 168 -2.53 9.99 -1.75
CA LYS A 168 -2.37 9.13 -0.57
C LYS A 168 -3.36 7.97 -0.57
N LEU A 169 -2.83 6.79 -0.25
CA LEU A 169 -3.59 5.59 0.03
C LEU A 169 -4.17 5.63 1.44
N ASP A 170 -5.50 5.65 1.55
CA ASP A 170 -6.16 5.36 2.82
C ASP A 170 -5.82 3.92 3.24
N LEU A 171 -5.25 3.77 4.44
CA LEU A 171 -4.86 2.48 4.99
C LEU A 171 -6.06 1.51 5.05
N ARG A 172 -7.27 2.02 5.27
CA ARG A 172 -8.50 1.22 5.30
C ARG A 172 -8.76 0.50 3.98
N ALA A 173 -8.42 1.10 2.84
CA ALA A 173 -8.63 0.51 1.53
C ALA A 173 -7.91 -0.85 1.38
N ILE A 174 -6.76 -1.03 2.04
CA ILE A 174 -6.01 -2.29 2.05
C ILE A 174 -6.86 -3.41 2.67
N ILE A 175 -7.54 -3.12 3.77
CA ILE A 175 -8.37 -4.07 4.52
C ILE A 175 -9.67 -4.34 3.77
N ASP A 176 -10.31 -3.29 3.28
CA ASP A 176 -11.55 -3.40 2.52
C ASP A 176 -11.35 -4.23 1.25
N LEU A 177 -10.26 -4.02 0.51
CA LEU A 177 -9.89 -4.86 -0.64
C LEU A 177 -9.62 -6.30 -0.22
N THR A 178 -8.82 -6.52 0.83
CA THR A 178 -8.48 -7.86 1.32
C THR A 178 -9.73 -8.69 1.61
N SER A 179 -10.78 -8.07 2.17
CA SER A 179 -12.04 -8.73 2.47
C SER A 179 -12.81 -9.24 1.23
N LYS A 180 -12.50 -8.74 0.02
CA LYS A 180 -13.17 -9.13 -1.24
C LYS A 180 -12.57 -10.35 -1.91
N PHE A 181 -11.42 -10.83 -1.41
CA PHE A 181 -10.68 -11.95 -1.98
C PHE A 181 -10.62 -13.13 -0.98
N PRO A 182 -11.67 -13.96 -0.85
CA PRO A 182 -11.72 -15.10 0.08
C PRO A 182 -10.61 -16.14 -0.10
N ASN A 183 -9.99 -16.21 -1.28
CA ASN A 183 -8.91 -17.13 -1.60
C ASN A 183 -7.53 -16.46 -1.63
N LEU A 184 -7.43 -15.22 -1.13
CA LEU A 184 -6.17 -14.49 -1.07
C LEU A 184 -5.15 -15.23 -0.21
N GLU A 185 -4.03 -15.64 -0.80
CA GLU A 185 -2.91 -16.29 -0.11
C GLU A 185 -1.80 -15.32 0.29
N TYR A 186 -1.68 -14.21 -0.44
CA TYR A 186 -0.65 -13.18 -0.26
C TYR A 186 -1.21 -11.76 -0.35
N LEU A 187 -0.81 -10.91 0.59
CA LEU A 187 -1.10 -9.47 0.63
C LEU A 187 0.20 -8.66 0.63
N GLY A 188 0.47 -7.95 -0.46
CA GLY A 188 1.52 -6.95 -0.56
C GLY A 188 0.96 -5.54 -0.49
N CYS A 189 1.59 -4.66 0.28
CA CYS A 189 1.32 -3.23 0.26
C CYS A 189 2.64 -2.46 0.39
N LYS A 190 2.83 -1.46 -0.46
CA LYS A 190 3.95 -0.52 -0.43
C LYS A 190 3.42 0.89 -0.56
N THR A 191 3.44 1.64 0.53
CA THR A 191 2.88 2.99 0.64
C THR A 191 3.56 3.77 1.78
N GLY A 192 3.12 5.00 2.03
CA GLY A 192 3.36 5.73 3.26
C GLY A 192 4.65 6.56 3.30
N GLY A 193 5.60 6.37 2.38
CA GLY A 193 6.81 7.20 2.29
C GLY A 193 6.51 8.68 2.03
N PHE A 194 5.41 8.98 1.34
CA PHE A 194 4.95 10.35 1.05
C PHE A 194 4.18 11.01 2.20
N GLU A 195 3.88 10.29 3.28
CA GLU A 195 3.34 10.88 4.51
C GLU A 195 4.43 11.59 5.35
N TRP A 196 5.66 11.57 4.85
CA TRP A 196 6.84 12.12 5.47
C TRP A 196 7.37 13.23 4.57
N HIS A 197 7.45 14.45 5.11
CA HIS A 197 7.93 15.59 4.36
C HIS A 197 9.46 15.62 4.37
N GLU A 198 10.06 15.75 3.19
CA GLU A 198 11.51 15.86 3.03
C GLU A 198 12.04 17.14 3.71
N THR A 199 13.27 17.07 4.23
CA THR A 199 13.96 18.22 4.86
C THR A 199 14.72 19.10 3.88
N THR A 200 14.77 18.72 2.61
CA THR A 200 15.54 19.38 1.56
C THR A 200 14.98 20.77 1.28
N GLY A 201 15.58 21.77 1.95
CA GLY A 201 15.26 23.18 1.78
C GLY A 201 13.84 23.52 2.18
N GLU A 202 13.67 23.83 3.45
CA GLU A 202 12.42 24.31 4.06
C GLU A 202 12.00 25.67 3.46
N ILE A 203 11.63 25.67 2.18
CA ILE A 203 10.87 26.76 1.57
C ILE A 203 9.47 26.62 2.17
N GLU A 204 9.10 27.62 2.97
CA GLU A 204 7.85 27.64 3.72
C GLU A 204 6.65 27.37 2.82
N SER A 205 6.63 27.97 1.63
CA SER A 205 5.58 27.76 0.64
C SER A 205 5.54 26.34 0.06
N GLU A 206 6.68 25.70 -0.16
CA GLU A 206 6.69 24.29 -0.58
C GLU A 206 6.15 23.39 0.52
N THR A 207 6.57 23.63 1.76
CA THR A 207 6.08 22.88 2.92
C THR A 207 4.58 23.02 3.04
N HIS A 208 4.07 24.26 2.96
CA HIS A 208 2.65 24.56 3.05
C HIS A 208 1.79 23.80 2.02
N PHE A 209 2.26 23.65 0.78
CA PHE A 209 1.51 23.01 -0.29
C PHE A 209 1.79 21.51 -0.50
N LYS A 210 2.94 21.01 -0.03
CA LYS A 210 3.36 19.61 -0.23
C LYS A 210 3.29 18.77 1.05
N HIS A 211 3.16 19.38 2.23
CA HIS A 211 3.02 18.62 3.48
C HIS A 211 1.74 17.81 3.54
N ASP A 212 1.88 16.59 4.04
CA ASP A 212 0.76 15.76 4.46
C ASP A 212 0.29 16.25 5.83
N TRP A 213 -1.03 16.21 6.04
CA TRP A 213 -1.65 16.72 7.24
C TRP A 213 -1.68 15.66 8.32
N GLU A 214 -1.33 16.03 9.55
CA GLU A 214 -1.19 15.09 10.65
C GLU A 214 -2.53 14.50 11.10
N GLY A 215 -3.61 15.29 11.01
CA GLY A 215 -4.98 14.86 11.31
C GLY A 215 -5.42 13.64 10.50
N PRO A 216 -5.52 13.74 9.16
CA PRO A 216 -5.85 12.61 8.30
C PRO A 216 -4.91 11.41 8.47
N ARG A 217 -3.62 11.64 8.74
CA ARG A 217 -2.65 10.56 9.01
C ARG A 217 -2.99 9.76 10.27
N ARG A 218 -3.29 10.44 11.37
CA ARG A 218 -3.75 9.81 12.61
C ARG A 218 -5.06 9.07 12.38
N ASP A 219 -6.03 9.73 11.74
CA ASP A 219 -7.36 9.17 11.54
C ASP A 219 -7.31 7.90 10.68
N GLY A 220 -6.49 7.88 9.61
CA GLY A 220 -6.30 6.67 8.79
C GLY A 220 -5.75 5.47 9.57
N ARG A 221 -4.84 5.71 10.53
CA ARG A 221 -4.33 4.66 11.43
C ARG A 221 -5.42 4.14 12.37
N HIS A 222 -6.25 5.04 12.89
CA HIS A 222 -7.36 4.70 13.79
C HIS A 222 -8.48 3.97 13.05
N GLU A 223 -8.87 4.44 11.87
CA GLU A 223 -9.86 3.79 11.02
C GLU A 223 -9.41 2.38 10.62
N PHE A 224 -8.15 2.22 10.19
CA PHE A 224 -7.56 0.90 9.92
C PHE A 224 -7.73 -0.04 11.13
N ALA A 225 -7.32 0.44 12.31
CA ALA A 225 -7.40 -0.36 13.53
C ALA A 225 -8.85 -0.69 13.91
N ASN A 226 -9.76 0.28 13.79
CA ASN A 226 -11.18 0.09 14.11
C ASN A 226 -11.84 -0.98 13.24
N VAL A 227 -11.51 -1.03 11.95
CA VAL A 227 -12.02 -2.08 11.05
C VAL A 227 -11.47 -3.44 11.45
N VAL A 228 -10.16 -3.55 11.67
CA VAL A 228 -9.52 -4.83 12.04
C VAL A 228 -9.98 -5.34 13.41
N LEU A 229 -10.24 -4.45 14.35
CA LEU A 229 -10.75 -4.77 15.68
C LEU A 229 -12.27 -5.03 15.70
N SER A 230 -12.97 -4.76 14.61
CA SER A 230 -14.41 -4.99 14.52
C SER A 230 -14.72 -6.50 14.60
N PRO A 231 -15.72 -6.92 15.39
CA PRO A 231 -16.15 -8.32 15.45
C PRO A 231 -16.63 -8.90 14.11
N SER A 232 -17.02 -8.03 13.17
CA SER A 232 -17.48 -8.42 11.84
C SER A 232 -16.35 -8.64 10.84
N PHE A 233 -15.12 -8.26 11.19
CA PHE A 233 -13.99 -8.37 10.27
C PHE A 233 -13.34 -9.75 10.35
N GLU A 234 -13.34 -10.46 9.24
CA GLU A 234 -12.63 -11.72 9.08
C GLU A 234 -11.66 -11.65 7.91
N LEU A 235 -10.40 -11.99 8.17
CA LEU A 235 -9.43 -12.19 7.09
C LEU A 235 -9.74 -13.48 6.31
N PRO A 236 -9.41 -13.51 5.01
CA PRO A 236 -9.41 -14.75 4.23
C PRO A 236 -8.60 -15.83 4.95
N LYS A 237 -9.19 -16.99 5.21
CA LYS A 237 -8.52 -18.11 5.91
C LYS A 237 -7.31 -18.64 5.13
N SER A 238 -7.33 -18.44 3.82
CA SER A 238 -6.27 -18.72 2.85
C SER A 238 -5.07 -17.78 2.98
N LEU A 239 -5.22 -16.60 3.60
CA LEU A 239 -4.17 -15.59 3.67
C LEU A 239 -3.08 -16.02 4.65
N LYS A 240 -1.95 -16.47 4.09
CA LYS A 240 -0.81 -16.99 4.86
C LYS A 240 0.42 -16.12 4.78
N ARG A 241 0.49 -15.15 3.87
CA ARG A 241 1.69 -14.34 3.66
C ARG A 241 1.33 -12.87 3.51
N ALA A 242 2.11 -11.99 4.12
CA ALA A 242 1.95 -10.56 3.92
C ALA A 242 3.31 -9.83 3.91
N SER A 243 3.40 -8.81 3.06
CA SER A 243 4.49 -7.84 3.01
C SER A 243 3.89 -6.44 3.04
N LEU A 244 3.94 -5.79 4.20
CA LEU A 244 3.30 -4.50 4.46
C LEU A 244 4.38 -3.45 4.73
N ASP A 245 4.71 -2.67 3.71
CA ASP A 245 5.69 -1.57 3.77
C ASP A 245 4.94 -0.23 3.75
N PHE A 246 4.71 0.32 4.94
CA PHE A 246 4.10 1.64 5.16
C PHE A 246 5.14 2.77 5.23
N LEU A 247 6.39 2.48 4.84
CA LEU A 247 7.48 3.46 4.77
C LEU A 247 7.98 3.62 3.33
N ASN A 248 7.30 3.09 2.32
CA ASN A 248 7.78 3.08 0.94
C ASN A 248 7.40 4.38 0.19
N PRO A 249 8.36 5.04 -0.50
CA PRO A 249 9.79 4.72 -0.55
C PRO A 249 10.52 5.11 0.74
N LEU A 250 11.39 4.22 1.23
CA LEU A 250 12.08 4.37 2.52
C LEU A 250 12.90 5.66 2.62
N THR A 251 13.48 6.11 1.50
CA THR A 251 14.28 7.33 1.43
C THR A 251 13.51 8.53 1.93
N ARG A 252 12.25 8.70 1.53
CA ARG A 252 11.41 9.81 1.98
C ARG A 252 11.00 9.67 3.44
N ALA A 253 10.72 8.46 3.89
CA ALA A 253 10.33 8.20 5.27
C ALA A 253 11.43 8.58 6.28
N VAL A 254 12.70 8.33 5.93
CA VAL A 254 13.83 8.59 6.84
C VAL A 254 14.46 9.96 6.67
N ASP A 255 14.21 10.64 5.54
CA ASP A 255 14.77 11.97 5.25
C ASP A 255 13.93 13.11 5.85
N ILE A 256 13.61 12.98 7.14
CA ILE A 256 12.79 13.91 7.92
C ILE A 256 13.57 14.62 9.02
N SER A 257 13.16 15.83 9.40
CA SER A 257 13.91 16.61 10.40
C SER A 257 13.75 15.97 11.76
N GLN A 258 14.81 15.31 12.23
CA GLN A 258 14.76 14.59 13.51
C GLN A 258 14.78 15.53 14.73
N SER A 259 14.98 16.82 14.48
CA SER A 259 14.97 17.89 15.48
C SER A 259 13.56 18.35 15.88
N ARG A 260 12.59 18.14 14.98
CA ARG A 260 11.23 18.66 15.13
C ARG A 260 10.37 17.70 15.96
N PRO A 261 9.42 18.21 16.75
CA PRO A 261 8.41 17.36 17.34
C PRO A 261 7.55 16.75 16.24
N LEU A 262 7.20 15.47 16.39
CA LEU A 262 6.28 14.78 15.48
C LEU A 262 4.87 14.77 16.08
N PRO A 263 3.82 14.54 15.28
CA PRO A 263 2.47 14.43 15.80
C PRO A 263 2.30 13.22 16.73
N ASP A 264 1.48 13.37 17.76
CA ASP A 264 0.93 12.25 18.51
C ASP A 264 -0.17 11.54 17.70
N LEU A 265 0.18 10.40 17.10
CA LEU A 265 -0.75 9.56 16.33
C LEU A 265 -1.55 8.60 17.22
N LEU A 266 -1.31 8.57 18.54
CA LEU A 266 -2.04 7.71 19.48
C LEU A 266 -3.39 8.31 19.89
N GLY A 267 -3.39 9.61 20.20
CA GLY A 267 -4.56 10.28 20.76
C GLY A 267 -5.82 10.09 19.91
N PRO A 268 -7.01 9.83 20.49
CA PRO A 268 -7.32 9.79 21.92
C PRO A 268 -7.00 8.45 22.62
N ALA A 269 -6.43 7.46 21.93
CA ALA A 269 -6.10 6.17 22.52
C ALA A 269 -4.84 6.25 23.41
N VAL A 270 -4.75 5.34 24.39
CA VAL A 270 -3.60 5.25 25.32
C VAL A 270 -2.45 4.43 24.73
N ARG A 271 -2.71 3.63 23.68
CA ARG A 271 -1.75 2.75 23.01
C ARG A 271 -1.94 2.82 21.50
N ASP A 272 -0.94 2.40 20.74
CA ASP A 272 -1.05 2.38 19.28
C ASP A 272 -2.00 1.28 18.79
N LEU A 273 -3.24 1.68 18.47
CA LEU A 273 -4.24 0.77 17.93
C LEU A 273 -3.82 0.20 16.57
N PHE A 274 -3.06 0.97 15.78
CA PHE A 274 -2.55 0.50 14.50
C PHE A 274 -1.57 -0.66 14.68
N SER A 275 -0.52 -0.49 15.50
CA SER A 275 0.39 -1.59 15.87
C SER A 275 -0.36 -2.80 16.43
N SER A 276 -1.29 -2.58 17.36
CA SER A 276 -2.10 -3.65 17.94
C SER A 276 -2.91 -4.42 16.89
N SER A 277 -3.47 -3.72 15.90
CA SER A 277 -4.25 -4.32 14.82
C SER A 277 -3.37 -5.15 13.87
N LEU A 278 -2.17 -4.68 13.53
CA LEU A 278 -1.19 -5.46 12.75
C LEU A 278 -0.82 -6.77 13.48
N GLY A 279 -0.65 -6.72 14.80
CA GLY A 279 -0.39 -7.89 15.64
C GLY A 279 -1.59 -8.85 15.75
N ILE A 280 -2.80 -8.41 15.42
CA ILE A 280 -3.98 -9.29 15.31
C ILE A 280 -4.00 -9.95 13.94
N LEU A 281 -3.74 -9.19 12.87
CA LEU A 281 -3.68 -9.72 11.50
C LEU A 281 -2.62 -10.82 11.37
N SER A 282 -1.48 -10.66 12.07
CA SER A 282 -0.37 -11.61 12.04
C SER A 282 -0.72 -13.02 12.52
N ASN A 283 -1.82 -13.22 13.25
CA ASN A 283 -2.22 -14.52 13.78
C ASN A 283 -2.48 -15.58 12.69
N ASN A 284 -2.89 -15.16 11.51
CA ASN A 284 -3.21 -16.06 10.40
C ASN A 284 -2.01 -16.36 9.48
N PHE A 285 -0.92 -15.61 9.65
CA PHE A 285 0.21 -15.63 8.73
C PHE A 285 1.25 -16.67 9.11
N ARG A 286 1.89 -17.22 8.07
CA ARG A 286 3.12 -18.00 8.12
C ARG A 286 4.34 -17.13 7.79
N GLN A 287 4.17 -16.08 7.00
CA GLN A 287 5.26 -15.15 6.68
C GLN A 287 4.73 -13.72 6.76
N LEU A 288 5.43 -12.88 7.50
CA LEU A 288 5.07 -11.49 7.69
C LEU A 288 6.30 -10.60 7.60
N GLN A 289 6.30 -9.68 6.65
CA GLN A 289 7.24 -8.58 6.57
C GLN A 289 6.48 -7.28 6.85
N ILE A 290 6.94 -6.48 7.82
CA ILE A 290 6.35 -5.19 8.16
C ILE A 290 7.46 -4.13 8.13
N ARG A 291 7.19 -3.01 7.48
CA ARG A 291 7.95 -1.77 7.67
C ARG A 291 7.00 -0.65 8.03
N ALA A 292 7.10 -0.11 9.23
CA ALA A 292 6.11 0.85 9.73
C ALA A 292 6.61 1.67 10.93
N MET A 293 5.95 2.80 11.19
CA MET A 293 6.01 3.45 12.51
C MET A 293 5.14 2.66 13.48
N ILE A 294 5.76 1.96 14.44
CA ILE A 294 5.09 1.02 15.37
C ILE A 294 5.60 1.18 16.81
N ASP A 295 4.84 0.62 17.75
CA ASP A 295 5.24 0.48 19.16
C ASP A 295 5.22 -0.99 19.63
N LYS A 296 5.54 -1.19 20.92
CA LYS A 296 5.53 -2.50 21.56
C LYS A 296 4.20 -3.25 21.45
N SER A 297 3.09 -2.56 21.21
CA SER A 297 1.76 -3.17 21.13
C SER A 297 1.54 -4.03 19.90
N LEU A 298 2.47 -3.96 18.92
CA LEU A 298 2.55 -4.95 17.83
C LEU A 298 2.69 -6.38 18.36
N PHE A 299 3.35 -6.54 19.51
CA PHE A 299 3.60 -7.82 20.17
C PHE A 299 2.90 -7.87 21.54
N PRO A 300 1.56 -8.04 21.55
CA PRO A 300 0.81 -8.01 22.79
C PRO A 300 1.22 -9.19 23.69
N THR A 301 1.56 -8.88 24.94
CA THR A 301 2.04 -9.82 25.97
C THR A 301 0.92 -10.37 26.86
N ASP A 302 -0.34 -10.04 26.57
CA ASP A 302 -1.47 -10.40 27.43
C ASP A 302 -1.72 -11.92 27.40
N ALA A 303 -1.30 -12.59 28.47
CA ALA A 303 -1.42 -14.03 28.71
C ALA A 303 -2.86 -14.57 28.65
N SER A 304 -3.87 -13.70 28.66
CA SER A 304 -5.29 -14.07 28.60
C SER A 304 -5.78 -14.45 27.19
N THR A 305 -5.03 -14.13 26.12
CA THR A 305 -5.48 -14.38 24.74
C THR A 305 -4.92 -15.64 24.07
N GLY A 306 -4.27 -16.53 24.82
CA GLY A 306 -3.65 -17.74 24.27
C GLY A 306 -2.46 -17.44 23.35
N PRO A 307 -1.75 -18.47 22.86
CA PRO A 307 -0.59 -18.27 22.01
C PRO A 307 -1.01 -17.71 20.64
N ARG A 308 -0.55 -16.49 20.36
CA ARG A 308 -0.71 -15.81 19.07
C ARG A 308 0.35 -16.28 18.08
N CYS A 309 0.09 -16.14 16.78
CA CYS A 309 1.06 -16.43 15.72
C CYS A 309 1.63 -17.88 15.71
N LEU A 310 0.85 -18.88 16.10
CA LEU A 310 1.30 -20.29 16.22
C LEU A 310 1.96 -20.85 14.95
N ASN A 311 1.51 -20.38 13.78
CA ASN A 311 1.97 -20.86 12.48
C ASN A 311 3.02 -19.95 11.83
N MET A 312 3.48 -18.91 12.52
CA MET A 312 4.46 -17.98 11.98
C MET A 312 5.80 -18.70 11.77
N GLU A 313 6.28 -18.71 10.53
CA GLU A 313 7.56 -19.31 10.12
C GLU A 313 8.63 -18.24 9.91
N ILE A 314 8.26 -17.08 9.34
CA ILE A 314 9.15 -15.97 9.04
C ILE A 314 8.52 -14.67 9.52
N LEU A 315 9.22 -13.95 10.39
CA LEU A 315 8.84 -12.62 10.85
C LEU A 315 9.98 -11.64 10.58
N GLU A 316 9.70 -10.59 9.82
CA GLU A 316 10.63 -9.49 9.57
C GLU A 316 9.91 -8.19 9.91
N VAL A 317 10.46 -7.42 10.83
CA VAL A 317 9.92 -6.13 11.23
C VAL A 317 11.02 -5.10 11.10
N VAL A 318 10.72 -3.99 10.42
CA VAL A 318 11.56 -2.80 10.38
C VAL A 318 10.72 -1.67 10.93
N PHE A 319 11.12 -1.12 12.07
CA PHE A 319 10.40 0.00 12.67
C PHE A 319 11.05 1.33 12.29
N HIS A 320 10.21 2.34 12.09
CA HIS A 320 10.67 3.71 11.90
C HIS A 320 11.33 4.25 13.19
N PRO A 321 12.41 5.06 13.13
CA PRO A 321 13.05 5.65 14.32
C PRO A 321 12.13 6.51 15.19
N ALA A 322 11.07 7.05 14.60
CA ALA A 322 10.01 7.75 15.32
C ALA A 322 9.00 6.79 15.96
N HIS A 323 8.56 7.14 17.16
CA HIS A 323 7.54 6.44 17.91
C HIS A 323 6.14 7.00 17.58
N PRO A 324 5.07 6.18 17.54
CA PRO A 324 3.70 6.63 17.26
C PRO A 324 3.12 7.76 18.10
N ASN A 325 3.73 8.11 19.24
CA ASN A 325 3.31 9.21 20.11
C ASN A 325 4.06 10.53 19.80
N GLY A 326 4.74 10.57 18.65
CA GLY A 326 5.55 11.70 18.19
C GLY A 326 6.91 11.89 18.89
N SER A 327 7.31 10.95 19.76
CA SER A 327 8.67 10.91 20.29
C SER A 327 9.60 10.04 19.45
N TRP A 328 10.86 9.85 19.86
CA TRP A 328 11.87 9.12 19.10
C TRP A 328 12.45 7.94 19.90
N TYR A 329 12.75 6.83 19.21
CA TYR A 329 13.47 5.69 19.79
C TYR A 329 14.95 5.94 20.00
N PHE A 330 15.49 6.92 19.30
CA PHE A 330 16.87 7.34 19.40
C PHE A 330 16.90 8.82 19.75
N HIS A 331 17.96 9.26 20.42
CA HIS A 331 18.22 10.66 20.72
C HIS A 331 19.60 11.07 20.21
N GLY A 332 19.86 12.38 20.19
CA GLY A 332 21.15 12.90 19.74
C GLY A 332 22.29 12.49 20.69
N PRO A 333 23.55 12.54 20.21
CA PRO A 333 24.72 12.12 20.97
C PRO A 333 24.95 12.92 22.27
N GLN A 334 24.42 14.14 22.36
CA GLN A 334 24.48 14.97 23.57
C GLN A 334 23.15 14.96 24.36
N GLY A 335 22.24 14.05 24.02
CA GLY A 335 20.91 13.95 24.63
C GLY A 335 19.88 14.91 24.02
N GLU A 336 20.16 15.45 22.83
CA GLU A 336 19.18 16.22 22.06
C GLU A 336 17.92 15.38 21.83
N VAL A 337 16.75 16.02 21.90
CA VAL A 337 15.44 15.38 21.63
C VAL A 337 14.99 14.34 22.69
N ARG A 338 15.77 14.09 23.75
CA ARG A 338 15.47 13.07 24.78
C ARG A 338 14.08 13.19 25.42
N ASN A 339 13.62 14.43 25.65
CA ASN A 339 12.34 14.74 26.29
C ASN A 339 11.30 15.33 25.33
N VAL A 340 11.53 15.26 24.02
CA VAL A 340 10.54 15.74 23.04
C VAL A 340 9.38 14.75 23.02
N MET A 341 8.21 15.26 23.38
CA MET A 341 6.93 14.57 23.26
C MET A 341 6.25 15.04 21.98
N GLY A 342 5.45 14.16 21.39
CA GLY A 342 4.66 14.56 20.23
C GLY A 342 3.65 15.64 20.58
N PHE A 343 3.36 16.49 19.60
CA PHE A 343 2.33 17.51 19.77
C PHE A 343 0.95 16.89 19.54
N LYS A 344 -0.05 17.44 20.25
CA LYS A 344 -1.43 17.00 20.10
C LYS A 344 -1.99 17.51 18.77
N ILE A 345 -2.55 16.61 17.98
CA ILE A 345 -3.31 16.95 16.79
C ILE A 345 -4.64 17.62 17.20
N THR A 346 -4.86 18.82 16.65
CA THR A 346 -6.05 19.67 16.79
C THR A 346 -6.67 19.92 15.41
N ASP A 347 -7.77 20.68 15.36
CA ASP A 347 -8.46 21.03 14.09
C ASP A 347 -7.56 21.81 13.11
N GLU A 348 -6.54 22.52 13.61
CA GLU A 348 -5.55 23.23 12.79
C GLU A 348 -4.64 22.28 11.98
N HIS A 349 -4.60 21.00 12.33
CA HIS A 349 -3.78 19.98 11.65
C HIS A 349 -4.59 19.19 10.61
N TYR A 350 -5.70 19.77 10.14
CA TYR A 350 -6.48 19.26 9.03
C TYR A 350 -6.42 20.23 7.86
N PRO A 351 -6.40 19.72 6.62
CA PRO A 351 -6.40 20.59 5.46
C PRO A 351 -7.69 21.42 5.43
N PRO A 352 -7.62 22.76 5.30
CA PRO A 352 -8.80 23.52 4.93
C PRO A 352 -9.22 23.15 3.50
N TYR A 353 -10.52 23.14 3.27
CA TYR A 353 -11.15 22.85 1.96
C TYR A 353 -11.27 24.10 1.07
N GLU A 354 -11.01 25.28 1.63
CA GLU A 354 -11.11 26.57 0.94
C GLU A 354 -9.76 27.28 0.97
N LYS A 355 -9.53 28.15 -0.02
CA LYS A 355 -8.35 29.01 -0.06
C LYS A 355 -8.37 29.97 1.14
N THR A 356 -7.23 30.10 1.79
CA THR A 356 -6.99 30.94 2.98
C THR A 356 -6.09 32.11 2.62
N GLU A 357 -6.09 33.16 3.45
CA GLU A 357 -5.14 34.29 3.30
C GLU A 357 -3.67 33.80 3.33
N LEU A 358 -3.39 32.75 4.11
CA LEU A 358 -2.07 32.12 4.15
C LEU A 358 -1.68 31.47 2.82
N ASP A 359 -2.64 30.93 2.05
CA ASP A 359 -2.35 30.37 0.73
C ASP A 359 -1.89 31.47 -0.25
N GLU A 360 -2.48 32.66 -0.19
CA GLU A 360 -2.08 33.80 -1.02
C GLU A 360 -0.66 34.29 -0.67
N GLU A 361 -0.34 34.36 0.63
CA GLU A 361 1.01 34.70 1.09
C GLU A 361 2.04 33.65 0.65
N MET A 362 1.71 32.36 0.76
CA MET A 362 2.61 31.27 0.38
C MET A 362 2.79 31.17 -1.14
N GLU A 363 1.75 31.43 -1.93
CA GLU A 363 1.85 31.55 -3.40
C GLU A 363 2.81 32.69 -3.79
N TYR A 364 2.68 33.86 -3.16
CA TYR A 364 3.59 34.99 -3.39
C TYR A 364 5.05 34.64 -3.09
N LEU A 365 5.30 33.99 -1.93
CA LEU A 365 6.65 33.57 -1.54
C LEU A 365 7.23 32.49 -2.47
N HIS A 366 6.38 31.59 -2.98
CA HIS A 366 6.77 30.58 -3.95
C HIS A 366 7.26 31.22 -5.26
N ASP A 367 6.54 32.24 -5.76
CA ASP A 367 6.87 32.91 -7.02
C ASP A 367 8.10 33.83 -6.93
N GLU A 368 8.35 34.45 -5.78
CA GLU A 368 9.52 35.33 -5.59
C GLU A 368 10.85 34.56 -5.42
N ARG A 369 10.82 33.31 -4.95
CA ARG A 369 12.03 32.52 -4.66
C ARG A 369 12.01 31.12 -5.28
N PRO A 370 11.95 31.00 -6.62
CA PRO A 370 11.81 29.70 -7.29
C PRO A 370 13.04 28.78 -7.19
N ASN A 371 14.20 29.26 -6.70
CA ASN A 371 15.46 28.51 -6.69
C ASN A 371 16.37 28.87 -5.48
N GLY A 372 15.83 28.78 -4.26
CA GLY A 372 16.72 28.63 -3.11
C GLY A 372 17.34 27.24 -3.15
N ASP A 373 18.66 27.14 -3.30
CA ASP A 373 19.37 25.86 -3.21
C ASP A 373 18.98 25.21 -1.87
N PRO A 374 18.17 24.13 -1.87
CA PRO A 374 17.72 23.53 -0.63
C PRO A 374 18.97 23.14 0.15
N HIS A 375 19.10 23.59 1.38
CA HIS A 375 20.19 23.12 2.22
C HIS A 375 20.09 21.59 2.30
N ASP A 376 20.97 20.92 1.55
CA ASP A 376 21.19 19.49 1.60
C ASP A 376 21.74 19.16 2.99
N GLY A 377 20.87 18.71 3.88
CA GLY A 377 21.35 18.20 5.15
C GLY A 377 20.29 18.10 6.22
N ASN A 378 19.71 16.92 6.30
CA ASN A 378 19.28 16.36 7.57
C ASN A 378 20.53 16.13 8.46
N SER A 379 21.11 17.21 8.98
CA SER A 379 22.39 17.22 9.70
C SER A 379 22.29 16.64 11.11
N GLN A 380 21.09 16.26 11.54
CA GLN A 380 20.80 15.78 12.88
C GLN A 380 20.31 14.34 12.82
N TYR A 381 21.24 13.40 12.98
CA TYR A 381 20.92 11.98 13.13
C TYR A 381 20.83 11.63 14.62
N LEU A 382 19.66 11.17 15.03
CA LEU A 382 19.45 10.56 16.34
C LEU A 382 20.01 9.13 16.28
N ILE A 383 21.14 8.91 16.95
CA ILE A 383 21.88 7.64 16.89
C ILE A 383 21.98 6.93 18.24
N THR A 384 21.67 7.61 19.34
CA THR A 384 21.83 7.04 20.68
C THR A 384 20.51 6.40 21.13
N PRO A 385 20.48 5.09 21.41
CA PRO A 385 19.26 4.39 21.83
C PRO A 385 18.60 4.97 23.09
N ASP A 386 17.30 5.23 23.05
CA ASP A 386 16.50 5.47 24.26
C ASP A 386 16.03 4.14 24.85
N GLU A 387 16.78 3.65 25.85
CA GLU A 387 16.47 2.42 26.57
C GLU A 387 15.05 2.36 27.14
N HIS A 388 14.45 3.49 27.54
CA HIS A 388 13.10 3.48 28.10
C HIS A 388 12.03 3.16 27.07
N ARG A 389 12.28 3.48 25.79
CA ARG A 389 11.35 3.25 24.67
C ARG A 389 11.69 1.99 23.87
N LEU A 390 12.97 1.75 23.60
CA LEU A 390 13.43 0.60 22.83
C LEU A 390 13.32 -0.71 23.61
N ARG A 391 13.70 -0.73 24.90
CA ARG A 391 13.69 -1.96 25.70
C ARG A 391 12.30 -2.61 25.75
N PRO A 392 11.18 -1.88 25.97
CA PRO A 392 9.85 -2.48 25.88
C PRO A 392 9.55 -3.13 24.53
N LEU A 393 9.90 -2.49 23.42
CA LEU A 393 9.69 -3.04 22.07
C LEU A 393 10.49 -4.35 21.88
N PHE A 394 11.79 -4.32 22.18
CA PHE A 394 12.66 -5.50 22.05
C PHE A 394 12.25 -6.64 22.98
N LYS A 395 11.86 -6.32 24.21
CA LYS A 395 11.35 -7.30 25.16
C LYS A 395 10.08 -7.96 24.64
N SER A 396 9.10 -7.17 24.19
CA SER A 396 7.85 -7.70 23.66
C SER A 396 8.06 -8.53 22.38
N PHE A 397 8.97 -8.13 21.50
CA PHE A 397 9.37 -8.94 20.34
C PHE A 397 9.97 -10.29 20.75
N ALA A 398 10.95 -10.28 21.67
CA ALA A 398 11.60 -11.49 22.14
C ALA A 398 10.60 -12.43 22.84
N GLU A 399 9.73 -11.89 23.69
CA GLU A 399 8.66 -12.64 24.36
C GLU A 399 7.69 -13.26 23.35
N ALA A 400 7.25 -12.50 22.35
CA ALA A 400 6.38 -13.02 21.30
C ALA A 400 7.07 -14.13 20.49
N ALA A 401 8.33 -13.95 20.12
CA ALA A 401 9.09 -14.93 19.34
C ALA A 401 9.25 -16.27 20.07
N ILE A 402 9.43 -16.27 21.40
CA ILE A 402 9.49 -17.49 22.23
C ILE A 402 8.21 -18.32 22.12
N HIS A 403 7.06 -17.67 21.89
CA HIS A 403 5.77 -18.34 21.79
C HIS A 403 5.38 -18.76 20.36
N MET A 404 6.19 -18.43 19.34
CA MET A 404 5.96 -18.81 17.95
C MET A 404 6.61 -20.17 17.65
N ALA A 405 5.89 -21.27 17.91
CA ALA A 405 6.43 -22.64 17.80
C ALA A 405 6.96 -23.03 16.41
N SER A 406 6.46 -22.40 15.34
CA SER A 406 6.85 -22.70 13.95
C SER A 406 7.96 -21.79 13.42
N LEU A 407 8.48 -20.87 14.23
CA LEU A 407 9.37 -19.80 13.80
C LEU A 407 10.72 -20.38 13.36
N LYS A 408 11.08 -20.10 12.10
CA LYS A 408 12.37 -20.48 11.50
C LYS A 408 13.35 -19.32 11.50
N SER A 409 12.83 -18.10 11.33
CA SER A 409 13.64 -16.88 11.32
C SER A 409 12.82 -15.69 11.81
N ALA A 410 13.47 -14.83 12.61
CA ALA A 410 12.89 -13.60 13.12
C ALA A 410 13.91 -12.47 13.05
N TYR A 411 13.50 -11.33 12.49
CA TYR A 411 14.31 -10.13 12.35
C TYR A 411 13.51 -8.93 12.87
N LEU A 412 14.18 -8.06 13.63
CA LEU A 412 13.67 -6.77 14.10
C LEU A 412 14.71 -5.69 13.83
#